data_AF-A0A7S2CAB6-F1
#
_entry.id   AF-A0A7S2CAB6-F1
#
_cell.length_a   1.000
_cell.length_b   1.000
_cell.length_c   1.000
_cell.angle_alpha   90.00
_cell.angle_beta   90.00
_cell.angle_gamma   90.00
#
_symmetry.space_group_name_H-M   'P 1'
#
loop_
_entity.id
_entity.type
_entity.pdbx_description
1 polymer ?
#
loop_
_entity_poly.entity_id
_entity_poly.type
_entity_poly.pdbx_seq_one_letter_code
_entity_poly.pdbx_strand_id
1 'polypeptide(L)'
;GDIGEPYPWVDAPVLEPYRESTLTLVGATDEYQYHWKIRKSTDKNTTERFIGEEVKITFMDVDIYEVSISEHDSNGNKISSTGFIGKIIVRYVRREIRSLDDDDRDLFMKSCAIVWAEPMETGILKYGAQYTDIKYLAGLHNKLAGDRDCDHMHDGLGFLTQHSGLTYLFEKSLQSINPGVTVPYWDWTIDVARNSAANMTNDAIWNWNVWNSEYFGSGLNKDHTVADGTWAYTLVSVANWNDTHNPYGYMRAPWNTNSNPWVTRYNYTGSKLNNYASTDMGMPNCLDFWTLLMECDTWFDFGWAMPYNPHARVHSVIGGSESGPSFDVLSDYFDETILEDISKLQFSWTKNLWRNYKIEFPSYCSSDTPQHQCTGSCTFLDLAHKKGSFAAYIDTFGDEVVIAAFNTLGNDDQYKALGALCENGLSIGDQMESASPADISFWPIHPNLERIWMIKKLSSTFQNESWPETGTSLATDTTASGECYGHGPYDLLPYGDIYGSMDNLADKNNNLTNKGLYNLMDPMNSDLPYVYDDFSLKHCQHYDIDFGTWLPSQRR
;
A
#
# COMPACT_ATOMS: atom_id res chain seq x y z
N GLY A 1 17.74 -13.19 1.28
CA GLY A 1 18.63 -14.07 0.50
C GLY A 1 19.58 -13.20 -0.27
N ASP A 2 20.77 -13.70 -0.57
CA ASP A 2 21.69 -12.97 -1.44
C ASP A 2 21.37 -13.31 -2.90
N ILE A 3 21.49 -12.34 -3.81
CA ILE A 3 21.29 -12.57 -5.25
C ILE A 3 22.30 -13.61 -5.72
N GLY A 4 21.85 -14.56 -6.54
CA GLY A 4 22.68 -15.67 -7.02
C GLY A 4 22.76 -16.86 -6.05
N GLU A 5 22.14 -16.77 -4.88
CA GLU A 5 21.98 -17.87 -3.93
C GLU A 5 20.52 -18.34 -3.85
N PRO A 6 20.25 -19.60 -3.45
CA PRO A 6 18.89 -20.03 -3.20
C PRO A 6 18.35 -19.30 -1.97
N TYR A 7 17.18 -18.69 -2.12
CA TYR A 7 16.48 -18.08 -1.00
C TYR A 7 15.88 -19.21 -0.14
N PRO A 8 15.74 -19.05 1.19
CA PRO A 8 15.22 -20.13 2.04
C PRO A 8 13.83 -20.68 1.67
N TRP A 9 13.08 -19.94 0.86
CA TRP A 9 11.75 -20.27 0.35
C TRP A 9 11.74 -20.55 -1.17
N VAL A 10 12.91 -20.64 -1.81
CA VAL A 10 13.06 -20.89 -3.26
C VAL A 10 14.17 -21.92 -3.51
N ASP A 11 13.87 -23.00 -4.21
CA ASP A 11 14.77 -24.15 -4.38
C ASP A 11 15.89 -23.96 -5.44
N ALA A 12 16.15 -22.73 -5.88
CA ALA A 12 17.17 -22.41 -6.87
C ALA A 12 17.70 -20.98 -6.70
N PRO A 13 18.93 -20.69 -7.19
CA PRO A 13 19.45 -19.33 -7.26
C PRO A 13 18.47 -18.35 -7.90
N VAL A 14 18.28 -17.21 -7.25
CA VAL A 14 17.46 -16.10 -7.76
C VAL A 14 18.35 -15.05 -8.40
N LEU A 15 18.06 -14.71 -9.66
CA LEU A 15 18.67 -13.59 -10.38
C LEU A 15 17.58 -12.58 -10.77
N GLU A 16 18.01 -11.37 -11.13
CA GLU A 16 17.10 -10.30 -11.55
C GLU A 16 17.09 -10.15 -13.08
N PRO A 17 15.92 -9.86 -13.67
CA PRO A 17 15.88 -9.48 -15.08
C PRO A 17 16.52 -8.09 -15.27
N TYR A 18 17.02 -7.83 -16.47
CA TYR A 18 17.64 -6.57 -16.90
C TYR A 18 18.91 -6.16 -16.12
N ARG A 19 19.49 -7.08 -15.34
CA ARG A 19 20.77 -6.92 -14.66
C ARG A 19 21.80 -7.91 -15.19
N GLU A 20 23.03 -7.45 -15.41
CA GLU A 20 24.14 -8.34 -15.78
C GLU A 20 24.44 -9.27 -14.61
N SER A 21 24.30 -10.56 -14.85
CA SER A 21 24.68 -11.63 -13.94
C SER A 21 25.90 -12.36 -14.48
N THR A 22 26.78 -12.79 -13.58
CA THR A 22 27.94 -13.60 -13.94
C THR A 22 27.73 -15.01 -13.43
N LEU A 23 27.73 -15.99 -14.34
CA LEU A 23 27.69 -17.41 -13.98
C LEU A 23 29.11 -17.96 -14.07
N THR A 24 29.61 -18.48 -12.95
CA THR A 24 30.97 -19.01 -12.85
C THR A 24 30.91 -20.51 -12.58
N LEU A 25 31.66 -21.29 -13.35
CA LEU A 25 31.81 -22.71 -13.10
C LEU A 25 32.76 -22.95 -11.91
N VAL A 26 32.27 -23.64 -10.89
CA VAL A 26 33.12 -24.07 -9.77
C VAL A 26 33.85 -25.36 -10.15
N GLY A 27 35.18 -25.34 -10.06
CA GLY A 27 36.02 -26.51 -10.36
C GLY A 27 36.43 -26.65 -11.83
N ALA A 28 36.40 -25.55 -12.59
CA ALA A 28 36.94 -25.50 -13.95
C ALA A 28 38.45 -25.82 -13.99
N THR A 29 38.91 -26.40 -15.10
CA THR A 29 40.32 -26.69 -15.38
C THR A 29 40.68 -26.19 -16.79
N ASP A 30 41.94 -25.83 -16.97
CA ASP A 30 42.49 -25.39 -18.27
C ASP A 30 42.50 -26.51 -19.34
N GLU A 31 42.12 -27.74 -18.97
CA GLU A 31 42.13 -28.91 -19.87
C GLU A 31 40.92 -28.94 -20.81
N TYR A 32 39.84 -28.23 -20.48
CA TYR A 32 38.56 -28.33 -21.17
C TYR A 32 38.00 -26.97 -21.59
N GLN A 33 37.22 -26.97 -22.67
CA GLN A 33 36.31 -25.89 -23.00
C GLN A 33 34.91 -26.20 -22.46
N TYR A 34 34.34 -25.23 -21.75
CA TYR A 34 33.02 -25.38 -21.12
C TYR A 34 31.96 -24.69 -21.97
N HIS A 35 30.99 -25.49 -22.45
CA HIS A 35 29.89 -25.03 -23.26
C HIS A 35 28.61 -24.96 -22.42
N TRP A 36 28.07 -23.75 -22.26
CA TRP A 36 26.83 -23.50 -21.55
C TRP A 36 25.66 -23.52 -22.53
N LYS A 37 24.54 -24.09 -22.11
CA LYS A 37 23.25 -24.00 -22.79
C LYS A 37 22.21 -23.57 -21.77
N ILE A 38 21.56 -22.44 -22.05
CA ILE A 38 20.58 -21.84 -21.17
C ILE A 38 19.26 -21.74 -21.92
N ARG A 39 18.19 -22.22 -21.29
CA ARG A 39 16.88 -22.37 -21.92
C ARG A 39 15.77 -21.96 -20.95
N LYS A 40 14.84 -21.15 -21.43
CA LYS A 40 13.62 -20.78 -20.72
C LYS A 40 12.72 -22.00 -20.49
N SER A 41 12.04 -22.07 -19.35
CA SER A 41 11.09 -23.15 -19.10
C SER A 41 9.84 -23.01 -19.97
N THR A 42 9.42 -21.78 -20.25
CA THR A 42 8.25 -21.44 -21.07
C THR A 42 8.52 -21.54 -22.57
N ASP A 43 9.73 -21.20 -23.02
CA ASP A 43 10.16 -21.33 -24.42
C ASP A 43 11.33 -22.30 -24.57
N LYS A 44 11.00 -23.56 -24.82
CA LYS A 44 12.01 -24.62 -25.02
C LYS A 44 12.69 -24.59 -26.39
N ASN A 45 12.23 -23.74 -27.32
CA ASN A 45 12.79 -23.66 -28.67
C ASN A 45 13.96 -22.68 -28.74
N THR A 46 14.01 -21.70 -27.85
CA THR A 46 15.11 -20.74 -27.75
C THR A 46 16.17 -21.27 -26.77
N THR A 47 17.40 -21.44 -27.23
CA THR A 47 18.53 -21.87 -26.40
C THR A 47 19.73 -20.98 -26.67
N GLU A 48 20.14 -20.24 -25.66
CA GLU A 48 21.34 -19.43 -25.68
C GLU A 48 22.57 -20.30 -25.38
N ARG A 49 23.70 -19.99 -26.02
CA ARG A 49 24.91 -20.79 -25.94
C ARG A 49 26.11 -19.90 -25.68
N PHE A 50 26.92 -20.29 -24.70
CA PHE A 50 28.12 -19.56 -24.31
C PHE A 50 29.29 -20.52 -24.15
N ILE A 51 30.52 -19.99 -24.24
CA ILE A 51 31.75 -20.76 -24.07
C ILE A 51 32.64 -20.01 -23.09
N GLY A 52 33.17 -20.72 -22.08
CA GLY A 52 34.09 -20.16 -21.09
C GLY A 52 33.83 -20.72 -19.69
N GLU A 53 34.77 -20.50 -18.79
CA GLU A 53 34.63 -20.84 -17.36
C GLU A 53 33.67 -19.88 -16.65
N GLU A 54 33.57 -18.67 -17.17
CA GLU A 54 32.71 -17.59 -16.72
C GLU A 54 31.92 -17.05 -17.90
N VAL A 55 30.61 -16.82 -17.69
CA VAL A 55 29.73 -16.23 -18.70
C VAL A 55 28.91 -15.10 -18.09
N LYS A 56 28.92 -13.95 -18.78
CA LYS A 56 28.13 -12.76 -18.42
C LYS A 56 26.86 -12.72 -19.23
N ILE A 57 25.72 -12.60 -18.55
CA ILE A 57 24.39 -12.75 -19.15
C ILE A 57 23.45 -11.73 -18.53
N THR A 58 22.65 -11.07 -19.37
CA THR A 58 21.51 -10.27 -18.91
C THR A 58 20.24 -11.00 -19.30
N PHE A 59 19.47 -11.44 -18.31
CA PHE A 59 18.18 -12.09 -18.56
C PHE A 59 17.12 -11.02 -18.82
N MET A 60 16.35 -11.17 -19.90
CA MET A 60 15.34 -10.16 -20.28
C MET A 60 13.94 -10.51 -19.79
N ASP A 61 13.72 -11.77 -19.39
CA ASP A 61 12.39 -12.26 -19.04
C ASP A 61 12.42 -12.96 -17.69
N VAL A 62 11.37 -12.71 -16.90
CA VAL A 62 11.04 -13.47 -15.71
C VAL A 62 10.65 -14.89 -16.14
N ASP A 63 11.44 -15.88 -15.73
CA ASP A 63 11.23 -17.29 -16.05
C ASP A 63 12.10 -18.15 -15.13
N ILE A 64 11.87 -19.45 -15.17
CA ILE A 64 12.81 -20.47 -14.71
C ILE A 64 13.69 -20.86 -15.90
N TYR A 65 15.00 -20.69 -15.75
CA TYR A 65 15.97 -21.07 -16.77
C TYR A 65 16.65 -22.38 -16.40
N GLU A 66 16.60 -23.35 -17.32
CA GLU A 66 17.39 -24.56 -17.25
C GLU A 66 18.78 -24.30 -17.81
N VAL A 67 19.80 -24.54 -16.98
CA VAL A 67 21.20 -24.38 -17.34
C VAL A 67 21.83 -25.76 -17.47
N SER A 68 22.46 -26.02 -18.62
CA SER A 68 23.23 -27.24 -18.83
C SER A 68 24.63 -26.94 -19.34
N ILE A 69 25.63 -27.65 -18.80
CA ILE A 69 27.04 -27.42 -19.11
C ILE A 69 27.63 -28.72 -19.69
N SER A 70 28.48 -28.61 -20.72
CA SER A 70 29.27 -29.74 -21.23
C SER A 70 30.72 -29.39 -21.43
N GLU A 71 31.60 -30.35 -21.15
CA GLU A 71 33.05 -30.26 -21.36
C GLU A 71 33.42 -30.75 -22.75
N HIS A 72 34.30 -29.99 -23.41
CA HIS A 72 34.83 -30.28 -24.73
C HIS A 72 36.36 -30.30 -24.69
N ASP A 73 36.99 -31.22 -25.42
CA ASP A 73 38.45 -31.26 -25.56
C ASP A 73 38.95 -30.09 -26.43
N SER A 74 40.28 -29.96 -26.53
CA SER A 74 40.94 -28.99 -27.41
C SER A 74 40.62 -29.14 -28.90
N ASN A 75 40.04 -30.28 -29.31
CA ASN A 75 39.55 -30.53 -30.67
C ASN A 75 38.05 -30.26 -30.83
N GLY A 76 37.36 -29.77 -29.78
CA GLY A 76 35.93 -29.50 -29.75
C GLY A 76 35.04 -30.72 -29.56
N ASN A 77 35.60 -31.91 -29.32
CA ASN A 77 34.83 -33.12 -29.06
C ASN A 77 34.25 -33.07 -27.65
N LYS A 78 32.94 -33.32 -27.55
CA LYS A 78 32.26 -33.43 -26.25
C LYS A 78 32.81 -34.66 -25.50
N ILE A 79 33.42 -34.45 -24.33
CA ILE A 79 34.08 -35.51 -23.56
C ILE A 79 33.15 -36.07 -22.48
N SER A 80 32.39 -35.22 -21.78
CA SER A 80 31.43 -35.66 -20.77
C SER A 80 29.99 -35.48 -21.23
N SER A 81 29.13 -36.45 -20.89
CA SER A 81 27.69 -36.38 -21.13
C SER A 81 27.04 -35.40 -20.15
N THR A 82 27.09 -34.10 -20.44
CA THR A 82 26.34 -33.03 -19.73
C THR A 82 26.61 -33.01 -18.21
N GLY A 83 27.64 -32.28 -17.79
CA GLY A 83 28.20 -32.37 -16.43
C GLY A 83 27.37 -31.73 -15.31
N PHE A 84 26.46 -30.81 -15.62
CA PHE A 84 25.58 -30.18 -14.62
C PHE A 84 24.27 -29.74 -15.28
N ILE A 85 23.13 -30.06 -14.66
CA ILE A 85 21.81 -29.51 -15.01
C ILE A 85 21.26 -28.84 -13.77
N GLY A 86 21.18 -27.51 -13.81
CA GLY A 86 20.65 -26.68 -12.72
C GLY A 86 19.47 -25.84 -13.19
N LYS A 87 18.78 -25.24 -12.23
CA LYS A 87 17.76 -24.22 -12.49
C LYS A 87 18.25 -22.89 -11.94
N ILE A 88 17.89 -21.82 -12.61
CA ILE A 88 17.99 -20.45 -12.14
C ILE A 88 16.60 -19.85 -12.22
N ILE A 89 16.18 -19.13 -11.20
CA ILE A 89 14.91 -18.40 -11.18
C ILE A 89 15.22 -16.94 -11.43
N VAL A 90 14.63 -16.36 -12.47
CA VAL A 90 14.76 -14.93 -12.77
C VAL A 90 13.46 -14.26 -12.35
N ARG A 91 13.52 -13.37 -11.35
CA ARG A 91 12.38 -12.63 -10.78
C ARG A 91 12.82 -11.23 -10.37
N TYR A 92 11.88 -10.29 -10.33
CA TYR A 92 12.14 -8.99 -9.71
C TYR A 92 12.35 -9.15 -8.21
N VAL A 93 13.26 -8.39 -7.61
CA VAL A 93 13.55 -8.48 -6.18
C VAL A 93 13.15 -7.17 -5.50
N ARG A 94 12.06 -7.21 -4.73
CA ARG A 94 11.59 -6.08 -3.92
C ARG A 94 12.46 -5.96 -2.68
N ARG A 95 13.02 -4.78 -2.45
CA ARG A 95 13.96 -4.48 -1.35
C ARG A 95 13.42 -3.40 -0.45
N GLU A 96 13.95 -3.35 0.78
CA GLU A 96 13.70 -2.25 1.69
C GLU A 96 14.23 -0.95 1.07
N ILE A 97 13.44 0.13 1.09
CA ILE A 97 13.77 1.35 0.35
C ILE A 97 15.12 1.99 0.76
N ARG A 98 15.57 1.78 2.00
CA ARG A 98 16.87 2.27 2.50
C ARG A 98 18.02 1.29 2.25
N SER A 99 17.75 0.07 1.79
CA SER A 99 18.79 -0.90 1.38
C SER A 99 19.08 -0.84 -0.13
N LEU A 100 18.28 -0.10 -0.91
CA LEU A 100 18.62 0.23 -2.29
C LEU A 100 19.95 0.99 -2.35
N ASP A 101 20.76 0.67 -3.35
CA ASP A 101 21.89 1.53 -3.71
C ASP A 101 21.40 2.82 -4.37
N ASP A 102 22.34 3.76 -4.56
CA ASP A 102 22.00 5.08 -5.12
C ASP A 102 21.43 4.99 -6.53
N ASP A 103 21.91 4.05 -7.36
CA ASP A 103 21.47 3.89 -8.75
C ASP A 103 20.04 3.32 -8.82
N ASP A 104 19.73 2.32 -7.98
CA ASP A 104 18.40 1.73 -7.87
C ASP A 104 17.37 2.69 -7.28
N ARG A 105 17.74 3.44 -6.23
CA ARG A 105 16.89 4.49 -5.65
C ARG A 105 16.58 5.56 -6.70
N ASP A 106 17.61 6.04 -7.39
CA ASP A 106 17.45 7.05 -8.44
C ASP A 106 16.59 6.54 -9.60
N LEU A 107 16.77 5.29 -10.00
CA LEU A 107 15.98 4.66 -11.06
C LEU A 107 14.51 4.60 -10.68
N PHE A 108 14.19 4.17 -9.45
CA PHE A 108 12.83 4.14 -8.92
C PHE A 108 12.24 5.56 -8.88
N MET A 109 12.90 6.52 -8.20
CA MET A 109 12.37 7.88 -8.04
C MET A 109 12.17 8.61 -9.36
N LYS A 110 13.09 8.46 -10.34
CA LYS A 110 12.96 9.07 -11.68
C LYS A 110 11.82 8.44 -12.48
N SER A 111 11.65 7.12 -12.40
CA SER A 111 10.54 6.43 -13.08
C SER A 111 9.20 6.87 -12.50
N CYS A 112 9.11 6.98 -11.16
CA CYS A 112 7.92 7.50 -10.50
C CYS A 112 7.66 8.96 -10.92
N ALA A 113 8.67 9.84 -10.94
CA ALA A 113 8.49 11.23 -11.37
C ALA A 113 7.89 11.34 -12.79
N ILE A 114 8.25 10.41 -13.70
CA ILE A 114 7.65 10.34 -15.04
C ILE A 114 6.18 9.93 -14.98
N VAL A 115 5.80 8.98 -14.12
CA VAL A 115 4.39 8.59 -13.91
C VAL A 115 3.54 9.77 -13.39
N TRP A 116 4.12 10.69 -12.62
CA TRP A 116 3.44 11.90 -12.16
C TRP A 116 3.40 13.01 -13.22
N ALA A 117 4.44 13.14 -14.03
CA ALA A 117 4.59 14.25 -14.97
C ALA A 117 3.94 14.01 -16.34
N GLU A 118 3.90 12.76 -16.81
CA GLU A 118 3.46 12.42 -18.16
C GLU A 118 1.98 11.96 -18.15
N PRO A 119 1.07 12.66 -18.84
CA PRO A 119 -0.32 12.22 -18.94
C PRO A 119 -0.46 10.88 -19.67
N MET A 120 -1.49 10.10 -19.31
CA MET A 120 -1.74 8.76 -19.86
C MET A 120 -1.74 8.71 -21.39
N GLU A 121 -2.41 9.64 -22.07
CA GLU A 121 -2.50 9.65 -23.54
C GLU A 121 -1.13 9.72 -24.21
N THR A 122 -0.27 10.62 -23.73
CA THR A 122 1.07 10.81 -24.30
C THR A 122 2.07 9.77 -23.78
N GLY A 123 1.90 9.30 -22.55
CA GLY A 123 2.70 8.23 -21.96
C GLY A 123 2.51 6.88 -22.65
N ILE A 124 1.27 6.51 -23.01
CA ILE A 124 1.01 5.30 -23.80
C ILE A 124 1.72 5.33 -25.17
N LEU A 125 1.76 6.50 -25.81
CA LEU A 125 2.47 6.67 -27.08
C LEU A 125 4.00 6.58 -26.94
N LYS A 126 4.54 6.99 -25.77
CA LYS A 126 5.99 7.00 -25.50
C LYS A 126 6.51 5.66 -24.96
N TYR A 127 5.78 5.06 -24.03
CA TYR A 127 6.23 3.93 -23.21
C TYR A 127 5.45 2.63 -23.50
N GLY A 128 4.36 2.72 -24.27
CA GLY A 128 3.56 1.57 -24.70
C GLY A 128 2.27 1.39 -23.90
N ALA A 129 1.48 0.38 -24.30
CA ALA A 129 0.11 0.19 -23.84
C ALA A 129 -0.06 -0.13 -22.35
N GLN A 130 1.03 -0.54 -21.66
CA GLN A 130 1.00 -0.83 -20.22
C GLN A 130 1.22 0.40 -19.34
N TYR A 131 1.58 1.55 -19.93
CA TYR A 131 1.77 2.78 -19.20
C TYR A 131 0.45 3.29 -18.60
N THR A 132 0.46 3.61 -17.30
CA THR A 132 -0.60 4.32 -16.59
C THR A 132 -0.03 5.51 -15.83
N ASP A 133 -0.69 6.66 -15.91
CA ASP A 133 -0.26 7.86 -15.18
C ASP A 133 -0.76 7.85 -13.72
N ILE A 134 -0.23 8.75 -12.91
CA ILE A 134 -0.65 8.86 -11.51
C ILE A 134 -2.13 9.23 -11.37
N LYS A 135 -2.66 10.03 -12.30
CA LYS A 135 -4.05 10.47 -12.28
C LYS A 135 -5.00 9.27 -12.38
N TYR A 136 -4.71 8.32 -13.25
CA TYR A 136 -5.49 7.10 -13.37
C TYR A 136 -5.41 6.24 -12.10
N LEU A 137 -4.20 6.05 -11.56
CA LEU A 137 -3.98 5.20 -10.39
C LEU A 137 -4.65 5.76 -9.12
N ALA A 138 -4.43 7.05 -8.83
CA ALA A 138 -5.09 7.74 -7.73
C ALA A 138 -6.61 7.85 -7.95
N GLY A 139 -7.05 8.05 -9.20
CA GLY A 139 -8.46 8.14 -9.56
C GLY A 139 -9.19 6.80 -9.39
N LEU A 140 -8.55 5.68 -9.72
CA LEU A 140 -9.09 4.34 -9.51
C LEU A 140 -9.31 4.08 -8.01
N HIS A 141 -8.30 4.37 -7.19
CA HIS A 141 -8.39 4.22 -5.75
C HIS A 141 -9.45 5.17 -5.16
N ASN A 142 -9.47 6.45 -5.58
CA ASN A 142 -10.46 7.43 -5.12
C ASN A 142 -11.89 7.06 -5.48
N LYS A 143 -12.08 6.46 -6.66
CA LYS A 143 -13.40 5.98 -7.06
C LYS A 143 -13.90 4.84 -6.18
N LEU A 144 -13.05 3.86 -5.89
CA LEU A 144 -13.44 2.63 -5.20
C LEU A 144 -13.48 2.81 -3.67
N ALA A 145 -12.52 3.54 -3.11
CA ALA A 145 -12.50 3.86 -1.69
C ALA A 145 -13.37 5.07 -1.33
N GLY A 146 -13.58 6.00 -2.27
CA GLY A 146 -14.40 7.20 -2.08
C GLY A 146 -15.89 7.02 -2.43
N ASP A 147 -16.32 5.80 -2.75
CA ASP A 147 -17.69 5.54 -3.20
C ASP A 147 -18.72 5.77 -2.07
N ARG A 148 -19.93 6.12 -2.48
CA ARG A 148 -21.01 6.55 -1.59
C ARG A 148 -21.62 5.38 -0.82
N ASP A 149 -21.77 4.24 -1.47
CA ASP A 149 -22.44 3.06 -0.94
C ASP A 149 -21.56 2.29 0.06
N CYS A 150 -20.26 2.14 -0.21
CA CYS A 150 -19.31 1.54 0.71
C CYS A 150 -17.85 1.76 0.27
N ASP A 151 -16.89 1.24 1.03
CA ASP A 151 -15.48 1.23 0.66
C ASP A 151 -15.13 -0.09 -0.04
N HIS A 152 -14.84 -0.06 -1.34
CA HIS A 152 -14.55 -1.26 -2.13
C HIS A 152 -13.11 -1.77 -2.01
N MET A 153 -12.26 -1.13 -1.20
CA MET A 153 -10.82 -1.43 -1.11
C MET A 153 -10.30 -1.69 0.30
N HIS A 154 -10.88 -1.11 1.35
CA HIS A 154 -10.30 -1.15 2.71
C HIS A 154 -11.12 -1.91 3.73
N ASP A 155 -12.44 -1.66 3.78
CA ASP A 155 -13.28 -2.10 4.89
C ASP A 155 -13.73 -3.58 4.71
N GLY A 156 -12.80 -4.50 4.45
CA GLY A 156 -13.10 -5.92 4.26
C GLY A 156 -11.92 -6.81 3.81
N LEU A 157 -12.22 -8.09 3.57
CA LEU A 157 -11.25 -9.15 3.27
C LEU A 157 -10.53 -8.99 1.91
N GLY A 158 -11.03 -8.11 1.03
CA GLY A 158 -10.38 -7.83 -0.26
C GLY A 158 -9.17 -6.90 -0.18
N PHE A 159 -8.90 -6.32 0.99
CA PHE A 159 -7.87 -5.29 1.17
C PHE A 159 -6.50 -5.67 0.58
N LEU A 160 -5.98 -6.85 0.93
CA LEU A 160 -4.64 -7.29 0.52
C LEU A 160 -4.52 -7.37 -1.00
N THR A 161 -5.47 -8.03 -1.64
CA THR A 161 -5.46 -8.30 -3.07
C THR A 161 -5.73 -7.03 -3.87
N GLN A 162 -6.60 -6.14 -3.39
CA GLN A 162 -6.79 -4.82 -3.98
C GLN A 162 -5.48 -4.03 -4.02
N HIS A 163 -4.80 -3.87 -2.87
CA HIS A 163 -3.59 -3.06 -2.80
C HIS A 163 -2.39 -3.69 -3.50
N SER A 164 -2.27 -5.02 -3.48
CA SER A 164 -1.20 -5.72 -4.18
C SER A 164 -1.39 -5.65 -5.70
N GLY A 165 -2.63 -5.77 -6.18
CA GLY A 165 -2.97 -5.59 -7.60
C GLY A 165 -2.72 -4.16 -8.08
N LEU A 166 -3.13 -3.14 -7.29
CA LEU A 166 -2.86 -1.74 -7.60
C LEU A 166 -1.35 -1.44 -7.62
N THR A 167 -0.59 -1.96 -6.65
CA THR A 167 0.87 -1.83 -6.60
C THR A 167 1.52 -2.46 -7.82
N TYR A 168 1.07 -3.64 -8.25
CA TYR A 168 1.62 -4.29 -9.43
C TYR A 168 1.26 -3.57 -10.73
N LEU A 169 0.06 -3.00 -10.84
CA LEU A 169 -0.30 -2.14 -11.97
C LEU A 169 0.62 -0.91 -12.06
N PHE A 170 0.93 -0.29 -10.92
CA PHE A 170 1.92 0.79 -10.86
C PHE A 170 3.32 0.32 -11.26
N GLU A 171 3.77 -0.82 -10.74
CA GLU A 171 5.05 -1.42 -11.11
C GLU A 171 5.14 -1.69 -12.63
N LYS A 172 4.05 -2.14 -13.27
CA LYS A 172 3.97 -2.30 -14.73
C LYS A 172 4.10 -0.98 -15.47
N SER A 173 3.50 0.09 -14.96
CA SER A 173 3.70 1.42 -15.54
C SER A 173 5.17 1.84 -15.45
N LEU A 174 5.81 1.65 -14.30
CA LEU A 174 7.25 1.93 -14.15
C LEU A 174 8.09 1.07 -15.11
N GLN A 175 7.77 -0.22 -15.25
CA GLN A 175 8.47 -1.15 -16.13
C GLN A 175 8.31 -0.80 -17.62
N SER A 176 7.22 -0.13 -18.00
CA SER A 176 7.05 0.41 -19.36
C SER A 176 8.03 1.56 -19.67
N ILE A 177 8.46 2.30 -18.64
CA ILE A 177 9.47 3.36 -18.74
C ILE A 177 10.88 2.76 -18.69
N ASN A 178 11.14 1.92 -17.69
CA ASN A 178 12.40 1.20 -17.55
C ASN A 178 12.12 -0.22 -17.03
N PRO A 179 12.38 -1.27 -17.82
CA PRO A 179 11.95 -2.61 -17.48
C PRO A 179 12.73 -3.24 -16.31
N GLY A 180 13.87 -2.67 -15.89
CA GLY A 180 14.63 -3.15 -14.73
C GLY A 180 14.16 -2.61 -13.38
N VAL A 181 13.18 -1.70 -13.37
CA VAL A 181 12.69 -1.08 -12.13
C VAL A 181 11.77 -2.05 -11.36
N THR A 182 11.87 -1.99 -10.03
CA THR A 182 11.05 -2.77 -9.09
C THR A 182 10.55 -1.84 -7.99
N VAL A 183 9.32 -2.03 -7.53
CA VAL A 183 8.76 -1.26 -6.42
C VAL A 183 9.39 -1.74 -5.09
N PRO A 184 10.01 -0.85 -4.29
CA PRO A 184 10.55 -1.22 -2.99
C PRO A 184 9.44 -1.34 -1.93
N TYR A 185 9.78 -1.89 -0.77
CA TYR A 185 8.93 -1.80 0.43
C TYR A 185 9.57 -0.85 1.45
N TRP A 186 8.75 -0.22 2.29
CA TRP A 186 9.21 0.55 3.44
C TRP A 186 8.83 -0.16 4.73
N ASP A 187 9.83 -0.65 5.46
CA ASP A 187 9.61 -1.21 6.80
C ASP A 187 9.68 -0.11 7.87
N TRP A 188 8.56 0.58 8.07
CA TRP A 188 8.45 1.67 9.05
C TRP A 188 8.74 1.21 10.49
N THR A 189 8.58 -0.08 10.80
CA THR A 189 8.85 -0.58 12.16
C THR A 189 10.34 -0.53 12.53
N ILE A 190 11.23 -0.46 11.53
CA ILE A 190 12.66 -0.17 11.73
C ILE A 190 12.85 1.24 12.31
N ASP A 191 12.13 2.24 11.78
CA ASP A 191 12.24 3.62 12.24
C ASP A 191 11.64 3.77 13.65
N VAL A 192 10.51 3.11 13.90
CA VAL A 192 9.89 3.10 15.24
C VAL A 192 10.80 2.44 16.28
N ALA A 193 11.40 1.30 15.97
CA ALA A 193 12.35 0.62 16.86
C ALA A 193 13.59 1.49 17.14
N ARG A 194 14.12 2.20 16.12
CA ARG A 194 15.23 3.14 16.29
C ARG A 194 14.85 4.32 17.18
N ASN A 195 13.68 4.91 16.97
CA ASN A 195 13.16 6.01 17.80
C ASN A 195 12.98 5.58 19.25
N SER A 196 12.36 4.42 19.49
CA SER A 196 12.18 3.86 20.84
C SER A 196 13.54 3.63 21.51
N ALA A 197 14.51 3.02 20.82
CA ALA A 197 15.85 2.80 21.35
C ALA A 197 16.60 4.11 21.66
N ALA A 198 16.28 5.20 20.94
CA ALA A 198 16.87 6.52 21.13
C ALA A 198 16.08 7.42 22.12
N ASN A 199 14.99 6.93 22.74
CA ASN A 199 14.08 7.71 23.59
C ASN A 199 13.59 9.01 22.92
N MET A 200 13.36 8.97 21.60
CA MET A 200 12.87 10.12 20.84
C MET A 200 11.36 10.29 21.03
N THR A 201 10.87 11.53 20.97
CA THR A 201 9.43 11.81 20.97
C THR A 201 8.80 11.34 19.67
N ASN A 202 7.51 10.96 19.69
CA ASN A 202 6.79 10.52 18.50
C ASN A 202 6.74 11.58 17.38
N ASP A 203 6.88 12.86 17.74
CA ASP A 203 6.98 13.98 16.78
C ASP A 203 8.26 13.93 15.92
N ALA A 204 9.21 13.06 16.26
CA ALA A 204 10.43 12.85 15.49
C ALA A 204 10.24 12.01 14.22
N ILE A 205 9.01 11.60 13.86
CA ILE A 205 8.76 10.89 12.61
C ILE A 205 9.36 11.64 11.41
N TRP A 206 9.18 12.96 11.34
CA TRP A 206 9.69 13.78 10.23
C TRP A 206 11.22 13.93 10.21
N ASN A 207 11.93 13.42 11.22
CA ASN A 207 13.39 13.34 11.24
C ASN A 207 13.91 12.01 10.67
N TRP A 208 13.03 11.08 10.29
CA TRP A 208 13.46 9.82 9.68
C TRP A 208 14.06 10.06 8.30
N ASN A 209 15.05 9.24 7.95
CA ASN A 209 15.80 9.39 6.71
C ASN A 209 14.90 9.37 5.45
N VAL A 210 13.78 8.64 5.50
CA VAL A 210 12.82 8.53 4.37
C VAL A 210 12.11 9.84 4.03
N TRP A 211 12.15 10.87 4.90
CA TRP A 211 11.53 12.18 4.64
C TRP A 211 12.50 13.23 4.10
N ASN A 212 13.73 12.87 3.78
CA ASN A 212 14.65 13.80 3.12
C ASN A 212 14.30 13.99 1.63
N SER A 213 14.97 14.94 0.98
CA SER A 213 14.73 15.31 -0.42
C SER A 213 15.09 14.23 -1.46
N GLU A 214 15.86 13.21 -1.09
CA GLU A 214 16.23 12.07 -1.95
C GLU A 214 15.16 10.95 -1.93
N TYR A 215 14.29 10.95 -0.90
CA TYR A 215 13.22 9.98 -0.73
C TYR A 215 11.84 10.64 -0.92
N PHE A 216 11.03 10.73 0.13
CA PHE A 216 9.64 11.18 0.05
C PHE A 216 9.45 12.68 0.30
N GLY A 217 10.49 13.39 0.72
CA GLY A 217 10.42 14.79 1.17
C GLY A 217 9.60 14.97 2.46
N SER A 218 9.71 16.13 3.11
CA SER A 218 9.02 16.40 4.38
C SER A 218 7.81 17.31 4.18
N GLY A 219 6.71 17.01 4.86
CA GLY A 219 5.53 17.88 4.97
C GLY A 219 5.60 18.88 6.12
N LEU A 220 6.69 18.88 6.89
CA LEU A 220 6.83 19.69 8.12
C LEU A 220 7.11 21.17 7.80
N ASN A 221 6.06 21.88 7.39
CA ASN A 221 6.05 23.33 7.19
C ASN A 221 4.62 23.88 7.35
N LYS A 222 4.50 25.20 7.33
CA LYS A 222 3.22 25.92 7.52
C LYS A 222 2.16 25.60 6.46
N ASP A 223 2.56 25.14 5.28
CA ASP A 223 1.66 24.87 4.16
C ASP A 223 1.28 23.39 4.12
N HIS A 224 1.88 22.56 4.98
CA HIS A 224 1.69 21.11 5.07
C HIS A 224 1.99 20.36 3.75
N THR A 225 2.77 20.93 2.84
CA THR A 225 3.09 20.33 1.53
C THR A 225 4.55 19.94 1.45
N VAL A 226 4.91 18.96 0.63
CA VAL A 226 6.33 18.68 0.34
C VAL A 226 6.95 19.91 -0.35
N ALA A 227 8.06 20.44 0.20
CA ALA A 227 8.65 21.70 -0.24
C ALA A 227 10.02 21.57 -0.93
N ASP A 228 10.61 20.38 -0.92
CA ASP A 228 11.92 20.09 -1.50
C ASP A 228 11.99 18.68 -2.13
N GLY A 229 13.08 18.42 -2.84
CA GLY A 229 13.27 17.16 -3.57
C GLY A 229 12.38 17.00 -4.81
N THR A 230 12.35 15.78 -5.34
CA THR A 230 11.59 15.40 -6.54
C THR A 230 10.09 15.65 -6.40
N TRP A 231 9.57 15.58 -5.17
CA TRP A 231 8.15 15.62 -4.85
C TRP A 231 7.66 17.00 -4.41
N ALA A 232 8.53 18.02 -4.44
CA ALA A 232 8.19 19.38 -4.08
C ALA A 232 6.97 19.87 -4.86
N TYR A 233 5.95 20.32 -4.14
CA TYR A 233 4.73 20.89 -4.71
C TYR A 233 4.03 19.97 -5.72
N THR A 234 4.02 18.66 -5.44
CA THR A 234 3.28 17.67 -6.23
C THR A 234 1.81 18.08 -6.34
N LEU A 235 1.35 18.32 -7.56
CA LEU A 235 -0.03 18.73 -7.85
C LEU A 235 -1.00 17.57 -7.63
N VAL A 236 -2.07 17.80 -6.89
CA VAL A 236 -3.24 16.91 -6.92
C VAL A 236 -3.98 17.15 -8.24
N SER A 237 -4.50 16.08 -8.86
CA SER A 237 -5.29 16.23 -10.09
C SER A 237 -6.44 17.21 -9.85
N VAL A 238 -6.67 18.14 -10.78
CA VAL A 238 -7.69 19.19 -10.69
C VAL A 238 -8.78 19.04 -11.77
N ALA A 239 -9.89 19.77 -11.60
CA ALA A 239 -11.02 19.78 -12.54
C ALA A 239 -11.64 18.40 -12.82
N ASN A 240 -11.67 17.53 -11.81
CA ASN A 240 -12.18 16.16 -11.91
C ASN A 240 -13.71 16.09 -11.76
N TRP A 241 -14.45 17.06 -12.31
CA TRP A 241 -15.91 17.20 -12.11
C TRP A 241 -16.76 16.03 -12.66
N ASN A 242 -16.16 15.13 -13.42
CA ASN A 242 -16.81 13.91 -13.94
C ASN A 242 -16.35 12.63 -13.22
N ASP A 243 -15.46 12.74 -12.23
CA ASP A 243 -14.91 11.64 -11.45
C ASP A 243 -15.19 11.87 -9.95
N THR A 244 -14.69 11.02 -9.06
CA THR A 244 -14.75 11.29 -7.62
C THR A 244 -13.83 12.46 -7.27
N HIS A 245 -14.38 13.48 -6.62
CA HIS A 245 -13.68 14.72 -6.30
C HIS A 245 -14.23 15.36 -5.02
N ASN A 246 -13.46 16.27 -4.45
CA ASN A 246 -13.93 17.14 -3.37
C ASN A 246 -14.64 18.40 -3.91
N PRO A 247 -15.24 19.27 -3.08
CA PRO A 247 -15.98 20.45 -3.54
C PRO A 247 -15.18 21.43 -4.42
N TYR A 248 -13.85 21.42 -4.39
CA TYR A 248 -12.99 22.27 -5.23
C TYR A 248 -12.65 21.63 -6.59
N GLY A 249 -13.09 20.40 -6.85
CA GLY A 249 -12.79 19.65 -8.06
C GLY A 249 -11.43 18.97 -8.04
N TYR A 250 -10.77 18.91 -6.88
CA TYR A 250 -9.54 18.13 -6.70
C TYR A 250 -9.88 16.65 -6.53
N MET A 251 -9.04 15.79 -7.08
CA MET A 251 -9.14 14.34 -6.91
C MET A 251 -8.78 13.98 -5.47
N ARG A 252 -9.80 14.03 -4.63
CA ARG A 252 -9.82 13.72 -3.20
C ARG A 252 -11.17 13.12 -2.87
N ALA A 253 -11.28 12.57 -1.68
CA ALA A 253 -12.54 12.10 -1.13
C ALA A 253 -13.62 13.21 -1.19
N PRO A 254 -14.88 12.87 -1.48
CA PRO A 254 -15.98 13.85 -1.49
C PRO A 254 -16.18 14.59 -0.16
N TRP A 255 -15.75 13.98 0.94
CA TRP A 255 -15.83 14.53 2.29
C TRP A 255 -14.58 15.31 2.75
N ASN A 256 -13.56 15.43 1.90
CA ASN A 256 -12.33 16.15 2.23
C ASN A 256 -12.34 17.56 1.64
N THR A 257 -12.67 18.57 2.44
CA THR A 257 -12.73 19.97 1.99
C THR A 257 -11.36 20.67 1.92
N ASN A 258 -10.26 19.92 1.96
CA ASN A 258 -8.92 20.44 1.76
C ASN A 258 -8.82 21.18 0.42
N SER A 259 -8.56 22.49 0.50
CA SER A 259 -8.47 23.41 -0.65
C SER A 259 -7.05 23.57 -1.19
N ASN A 260 -6.06 22.95 -0.55
CA ASN A 260 -4.67 23.03 -0.98
C ASN A 260 -4.49 22.24 -2.28
N PRO A 261 -4.07 22.88 -3.38
CA PRO A 261 -3.96 22.19 -4.66
C PRO A 261 -2.79 21.19 -4.74
N TRP A 262 -1.87 21.19 -3.77
CA TRP A 262 -0.74 20.25 -3.73
C TRP A 262 -1.00 19.11 -2.75
N VAL A 263 -0.21 18.03 -2.85
CA VAL A 263 -0.20 16.94 -1.88
C VAL A 263 0.17 17.48 -0.50
N THR A 264 -0.66 17.15 0.48
CA THR A 264 -0.60 17.61 1.86
C THR A 264 -0.38 16.46 2.85
N ARG A 265 0.44 16.74 3.87
CA ARG A 265 0.79 15.88 4.99
C ARG A 265 0.72 16.71 6.27
N TYR A 266 -0.34 16.52 7.05
CA TYR A 266 -0.48 17.14 8.36
C TYR A 266 0.32 16.34 9.36
N ASN A 267 1.14 17.03 10.14
CA ASN A 267 1.95 16.46 11.21
C ASN A 267 1.16 16.35 12.53
N TYR A 268 -0.15 16.15 12.44
CA TYR A 268 -1.06 15.88 13.54
C TYR A 268 -2.38 15.37 12.95
N THR A 269 -3.10 14.54 13.70
CA THR A 269 -4.50 14.24 13.40
C THR A 269 -5.34 14.91 14.45
N GLY A 270 -6.01 16.01 14.09
CA GLY A 270 -7.08 16.54 14.90
C GLY A 270 -6.70 17.18 16.26
N SER A 271 -5.45 17.17 16.69
CA SER A 271 -5.15 17.60 18.04
C SER A 271 -5.08 19.13 18.16
N LYS A 272 -5.90 19.69 19.07
CA LYS A 272 -5.67 21.05 19.63
C LYS A 272 -4.29 21.12 20.33
N LEU A 273 -3.77 19.95 20.72
CA LEU A 273 -2.50 19.71 21.37
C LEU A 273 -1.31 19.52 20.41
N ASN A 274 -1.52 19.40 19.09
CA ASN A 274 -0.50 19.08 18.09
C ASN A 274 0.42 17.91 18.48
N ASN A 275 -0.13 16.83 19.06
CA ASN A 275 0.68 15.75 19.63
C ASN A 275 0.32 14.37 19.02
N TYR A 276 1.34 13.62 18.58
CA TYR A 276 1.24 12.24 18.08
C TYR A 276 1.30 11.17 19.17
N ALA A 277 1.47 11.56 20.43
CA ALA A 277 1.87 10.66 21.50
C ALA A 277 0.72 9.84 22.12
N SER A 278 -0.01 9.06 21.33
CA SER A 278 -0.82 7.97 21.88
C SER A 278 -0.52 6.63 21.21
N THR A 279 -0.72 5.55 21.96
CA THR A 279 -0.67 4.16 21.48
C THR A 279 -1.67 3.89 20.35
N ASP A 280 -2.70 4.73 20.24
CA ASP A 280 -3.87 4.50 19.38
C ASP A 280 -3.72 5.16 18.00
N MET A 281 -2.92 6.22 17.88
CA MET A 281 -2.69 6.97 16.63
C MET A 281 -1.20 7.12 16.27
N GLY A 282 -0.32 6.40 16.96
CA GLY A 282 1.11 6.34 16.64
C GLY A 282 1.42 5.45 15.44
N MET A 283 2.63 5.61 14.88
CA MET A 283 3.13 4.73 13.82
C MET A 283 3.16 3.28 14.34
N PRO A 284 2.62 2.30 13.59
CA PRO A 284 2.67 0.91 14.00
C PRO A 284 4.08 0.40 14.21
N ASN A 285 4.23 -0.52 15.14
CA ASN A 285 5.51 -1.06 15.57
C ASN A 285 5.54 -2.59 15.45
N CYS A 286 6.62 -3.19 15.94
CA CYS A 286 6.82 -4.63 15.88
C CYS A 286 5.76 -5.46 16.62
N LEU A 287 5.11 -4.92 17.66
CA LEU A 287 4.02 -5.59 18.35
C LEU A 287 2.79 -5.76 17.45
N ASP A 288 2.53 -4.80 16.56
CA ASP A 288 1.40 -4.89 15.63
C ASP A 288 1.64 -5.97 14.58
N PHE A 289 2.87 -6.07 14.07
CA PHE A 289 3.26 -7.20 13.21
C PHE A 289 3.22 -8.52 13.97
N TRP A 290 3.59 -8.53 15.25
CA TRP A 290 3.48 -9.72 16.09
C TRP A 290 2.03 -10.17 16.25
N THR A 291 1.09 -9.25 16.51
CA THR A 291 -0.35 -9.57 16.58
C THR A 291 -0.84 -10.20 15.27
N LEU A 292 -0.53 -9.59 14.11
CA LEU A 292 -0.89 -10.19 12.83
C LEU A 292 -0.29 -11.59 12.64
N LEU A 293 0.98 -11.78 13.00
CA LEU A 293 1.68 -13.03 12.77
C LEU A 293 1.31 -14.14 13.78
N MET A 294 1.00 -13.78 15.03
CA MET A 294 0.87 -14.72 16.14
C MET A 294 -0.54 -14.86 16.71
N GLU A 295 -1.38 -13.82 16.63
CA GLU A 295 -2.73 -13.83 17.22
C GLU A 295 -3.81 -14.04 16.15
N CYS A 296 -3.55 -13.70 14.89
CA CYS A 296 -4.44 -14.02 13.77
C CYS A 296 -4.17 -15.44 13.26
N ASP A 297 -4.98 -16.40 13.71
CA ASP A 297 -4.85 -17.82 13.36
C ASP A 297 -5.45 -18.19 11.99
N THR A 298 -6.41 -17.42 11.50
CA THR A 298 -7.10 -17.68 10.23
C THR A 298 -6.90 -16.54 9.23
N TRP A 299 -7.09 -16.83 7.94
CA TRP A 299 -7.15 -15.78 6.91
C TRP A 299 -8.22 -14.73 7.24
N PHE A 300 -9.36 -15.16 7.77
CA PHE A 300 -10.43 -14.24 8.16
C PHE A 300 -9.95 -13.22 9.19
N ASP A 301 -9.31 -13.67 10.28
CA ASP A 301 -8.82 -12.78 11.33
C ASP A 301 -7.70 -11.87 10.82
N PHE A 302 -6.77 -12.41 10.03
CA PHE A 302 -5.65 -11.65 9.47
C PHE A 302 -6.12 -10.59 8.48
N GLY A 303 -7.00 -10.99 7.55
CA GLY A 303 -7.55 -10.13 6.51
C GLY A 303 -8.42 -9.01 7.08
N TRP A 304 -9.11 -9.24 8.20
CA TRP A 304 -9.83 -8.20 8.92
C TRP A 304 -8.94 -7.30 9.77
N ALA A 305 -7.89 -7.81 10.40
CA ALA A 305 -7.01 -6.99 11.24
C ALA A 305 -6.18 -5.99 10.42
N MET A 306 -5.57 -6.48 9.34
CA MET A 306 -4.60 -5.75 8.52
C MET A 306 -5.03 -4.35 8.02
N PRO A 307 -6.23 -4.13 7.43
CA PRO A 307 -6.66 -2.81 6.93
C PRO A 307 -6.80 -1.74 8.02
N TYR A 308 -7.06 -2.13 9.27
CA TYR A 308 -7.17 -1.21 10.39
C TYR A 308 -5.82 -1.06 11.11
N ASN A 309 -5.26 -2.17 11.58
CA ASN A 309 -3.97 -2.20 12.24
C ASN A 309 -3.08 -3.26 11.56
N PRO A 310 -1.99 -2.87 10.88
CA PRO A 310 -1.29 -1.57 10.96
C PRO A 310 -1.67 -0.53 9.90
N HIS A 311 -2.34 -0.91 8.81
CA HIS A 311 -2.51 -0.06 7.64
C HIS A 311 -3.06 1.35 7.95
N ALA A 312 -4.26 1.45 8.54
CA ALA A 312 -4.92 2.76 8.72
C ALA A 312 -4.07 3.72 9.56
N ARG A 313 -3.34 3.22 10.58
CA ARG A 313 -2.49 4.07 11.42
C ARG A 313 -1.28 4.63 10.68
N VAL A 314 -0.65 3.89 9.75
CA VAL A 314 0.43 4.44 8.91
C VAL A 314 -0.09 5.63 8.10
N HIS A 315 -1.25 5.45 7.45
CA HIS A 315 -1.91 6.48 6.66
C HIS A 315 -2.31 7.70 7.49
N SER A 316 -2.92 7.48 8.66
CA SER A 316 -3.27 8.56 9.60
C SER A 316 -2.05 9.34 10.06
N VAL A 317 -0.93 8.66 10.31
CA VAL A 317 0.28 9.32 10.78
C VAL A 317 0.95 10.17 9.71
N ILE A 318 0.92 9.77 8.44
CA ILE A 318 1.54 10.55 7.37
C ILE A 318 0.60 11.64 6.86
N GLY A 319 -0.68 11.31 6.70
CA GLY A 319 -1.69 12.20 6.14
C GLY A 319 -2.17 13.22 7.15
N GLY A 320 -2.58 12.78 8.34
CA GLY A 320 -3.14 13.62 9.39
C GLY A 320 -4.34 14.48 8.95
N SER A 321 -4.80 15.34 9.85
CA SER A 321 -5.90 16.26 9.61
C SER A 321 -5.82 17.51 10.47
N GLU A 322 -6.41 18.59 9.97
CA GLU A 322 -6.56 19.84 10.71
C GLU A 322 -7.91 19.94 11.41
N SER A 323 -7.87 20.33 12.69
CA SER A 323 -9.05 20.72 13.46
C SER A 323 -9.43 22.16 13.14
N GLY A 324 -10.48 22.34 12.35
CA GLY A 324 -11.02 23.65 12.06
C GLY A 324 -11.69 24.34 13.26
N PRO A 325 -12.17 25.59 13.10
CA PRO A 325 -12.77 26.40 14.16
C PRO A 325 -13.94 25.74 14.91
N SER A 326 -14.58 24.74 14.32
CA SER A 326 -15.66 23.98 14.98
C SER A 326 -15.24 23.31 16.28
N PHE A 327 -13.96 22.97 16.44
CA PHE A 327 -13.44 22.40 17.70
C PHE A 327 -13.42 23.41 18.86
N ASP A 328 -13.45 24.71 18.59
CA ASP A 328 -13.66 25.72 19.63
C ASP A 328 -15.10 25.67 20.17
N VAL A 329 -16.08 25.46 19.29
CA VAL A 329 -17.49 25.28 19.70
C VAL A 329 -17.67 23.98 20.49
N LEU A 330 -17.01 22.89 20.08
CA LEU A 330 -17.08 21.62 20.79
C LEU A 330 -16.50 21.71 22.21
N SER A 331 -15.56 22.61 22.45
CA SER A 331 -14.94 22.80 23.77
C SER A 331 -15.87 23.38 24.85
N ASP A 332 -17.05 23.88 24.44
CA ASP A 332 -18.10 24.26 25.39
C ASP A 332 -18.86 23.03 25.95
N TYR A 333 -18.77 21.87 25.28
CA TYR A 333 -19.54 20.67 25.62
C TYR A 333 -18.66 19.51 26.14
N PHE A 334 -17.40 19.47 25.72
CA PHE A 334 -16.50 18.35 25.97
C PHE A 334 -15.19 18.83 26.58
N ASP A 335 -14.62 18.02 27.49
CA ASP A 335 -13.27 18.26 27.98
C ASP A 335 -12.22 17.94 26.90
N GLU A 336 -10.98 18.33 27.17
CA GLU A 336 -9.86 18.16 26.24
C GLU A 336 -9.61 16.70 25.85
N THR A 337 -9.92 15.74 26.73
CA THR A 337 -9.72 14.31 26.45
C THR A 337 -10.72 13.84 25.39
N ILE A 338 -12.00 14.15 25.59
CA ILE A 338 -13.04 13.76 24.63
C ILE A 338 -12.88 14.49 23.30
N LEU A 339 -12.48 15.76 23.31
CA LEU A 339 -12.20 16.50 22.08
C LEU A 339 -11.09 15.86 21.27
N GLU A 340 -10.02 15.43 21.94
CA GLU A 340 -8.91 14.73 21.30
C GLU A 340 -9.38 13.43 20.64
N ASP A 341 -10.22 12.64 21.33
CA ASP A 341 -10.74 11.37 20.77
C ASP A 341 -11.71 11.61 19.60
N ILE A 342 -12.60 12.61 19.70
CA ILE A 342 -13.44 13.05 18.56
C ILE A 342 -12.58 13.40 17.35
N SER A 343 -11.44 14.03 17.58
CA SER A 343 -10.58 14.51 16.53
C SER A 343 -9.73 13.42 15.87
N LYS A 344 -9.21 12.47 16.64
CA LYS A 344 -8.53 11.28 16.09
C LYS A 344 -9.45 10.48 15.17
N LEU A 345 -10.74 10.46 15.47
CA LEU A 345 -11.76 9.77 14.69
C LEU A 345 -12.28 10.58 13.49
N GLN A 346 -11.75 11.80 13.24
CA GLN A 346 -12.24 12.74 12.21
C GLN A 346 -12.44 12.11 10.85
N PHE A 347 -11.47 11.33 10.37
CA PHE A 347 -11.61 10.58 9.11
C PHE A 347 -12.80 9.62 9.15
N SER A 348 -12.88 8.80 10.20
CA SER A 348 -13.88 7.73 10.35
C SER A 348 -15.30 8.28 10.39
N TRP A 349 -15.60 9.18 11.34
CA TRP A 349 -16.96 9.69 11.49
C TRP A 349 -17.40 10.55 10.31
N THR A 350 -16.48 11.30 9.66
CA THR A 350 -16.86 12.08 8.47
C THR A 350 -17.24 11.17 7.31
N LYS A 351 -16.38 10.19 7.00
CA LYS A 351 -16.63 9.18 5.97
C LYS A 351 -17.97 8.49 6.21
N ASN A 352 -18.19 8.03 7.46
CA ASN A 352 -19.39 7.28 7.82
C ASN A 352 -20.66 8.14 7.78
N LEU A 353 -20.64 9.37 8.31
CA LEU A 353 -21.78 10.28 8.21
C LEU A 353 -22.12 10.60 6.75
N TRP A 354 -21.09 10.79 5.91
CA TRP A 354 -21.30 11.10 4.50
C TRP A 354 -21.97 9.91 3.81
N ARG A 355 -21.41 8.69 3.93
CA ARG A 355 -22.03 7.49 3.33
C ARG A 355 -23.45 7.21 3.84
N ASN A 356 -23.74 7.53 5.11
CA ASN A 356 -25.07 7.37 5.70
C ASN A 356 -26.05 8.53 5.42
N TYR A 357 -25.72 9.44 4.49
CA TYR A 357 -26.57 10.59 4.14
C TYR A 357 -26.94 11.43 5.36
N LYS A 358 -25.98 11.62 6.28
CA LYS A 358 -26.09 12.47 7.48
C LYS A 358 -25.35 13.79 7.36
N ILE A 359 -24.39 13.88 6.46
CA ILE A 359 -23.70 15.11 6.08
C ILE A 359 -23.60 15.17 4.56
N GLU A 360 -23.83 16.34 3.99
CA GLU A 360 -23.56 16.62 2.59
C GLU A 360 -22.62 17.81 2.44
N PHE A 361 -21.68 17.68 1.52
CA PHE A 361 -20.74 18.74 1.16
C PHE A 361 -21.21 19.49 -0.09
N PRO A 362 -20.81 20.75 -0.29
CA PRO A 362 -21.14 21.50 -1.49
C PRO A 362 -20.65 20.76 -2.73
N SER A 363 -21.46 20.73 -3.79
CA SER A 363 -21.03 20.16 -5.07
C SER A 363 -19.98 21.02 -5.79
N TYR A 364 -19.82 22.27 -5.37
CA TYR A 364 -18.89 23.22 -5.96
C TYR A 364 -18.50 24.32 -4.97
N CYS A 365 -17.20 24.56 -4.87
CA CYS A 365 -16.57 25.74 -4.29
C CYS A 365 -15.56 26.29 -5.31
N SER A 366 -15.53 27.61 -5.53
CA SER A 366 -14.51 28.22 -6.38
C SER A 366 -13.14 28.16 -5.69
N SER A 367 -12.07 28.22 -6.48
CA SER A 367 -10.69 28.10 -5.97
C SER A 367 -10.28 29.22 -5.00
N ASP A 368 -11.02 30.32 -4.96
CA ASP A 368 -10.81 31.47 -4.06
C ASP A 368 -11.72 31.44 -2.82
N THR A 369 -12.66 30.50 -2.72
CA THR A 369 -13.46 30.29 -1.52
C THR A 369 -12.53 29.77 -0.40
N PRO A 370 -12.44 30.46 0.75
CA PRO A 370 -11.68 29.94 1.88
C PRO A 370 -12.25 28.61 2.38
N GLN A 371 -11.38 27.69 2.78
CA GLN A 371 -11.77 26.35 3.25
C GLN A 371 -12.86 26.36 4.33
N HIS A 372 -12.74 27.22 5.33
CA HIS A 372 -13.71 27.36 6.41
C HIS A 372 -15.10 27.86 5.96
N GLN A 373 -15.27 28.26 4.69
CA GLN A 373 -16.54 28.64 4.09
C GLN A 373 -17.11 27.56 3.16
N CYS A 374 -16.31 26.55 2.82
CA CYS A 374 -16.72 25.42 2.00
C CYS A 374 -16.95 24.19 2.90
N THR A 375 -17.99 24.26 3.72
CA THR A 375 -18.25 23.30 4.80
C THR A 375 -19.44 22.41 4.50
N GLY A 376 -19.50 21.26 5.18
CA GLY A 376 -20.64 20.36 5.10
C GLY A 376 -21.88 20.93 5.79
N SER A 377 -23.00 20.24 5.61
CA SER A 377 -24.24 20.50 6.34
C SER A 377 -24.89 19.18 6.75
N CYS A 378 -25.32 19.09 8.01
CA CYS A 378 -26.01 17.89 8.48
C CYS A 378 -27.39 17.80 7.82
N THR A 379 -27.70 16.66 7.22
CA THR A 379 -29.01 16.37 6.63
C THR A 379 -29.95 15.79 7.68
N PHE A 380 -31.12 16.40 7.86
CA PHE A 380 -32.14 15.98 8.83
C PHE A 380 -31.81 16.19 10.32
N LEU A 381 -30.82 17.03 10.65
CA LEU A 381 -30.46 17.29 12.06
C LEU A 381 -31.59 17.98 12.85
N ASP A 382 -32.30 18.92 12.23
CA ASP A 382 -33.51 19.54 12.81
C ASP A 382 -34.59 18.52 13.18
N LEU A 383 -34.72 17.47 12.36
CA LEU A 383 -35.70 16.42 12.60
C LEU A 383 -35.27 15.52 13.76
N ALA A 384 -33.97 15.20 13.84
CA ALA A 384 -33.38 14.49 14.98
C ALA A 384 -33.59 15.27 16.28
N HIS A 385 -33.35 16.58 16.27
CA HIS A 385 -33.57 17.48 17.40
C HIS A 385 -35.03 17.56 17.85
N LYS A 386 -35.98 17.69 16.92
CA LYS A 386 -37.42 17.66 17.22
C LYS A 386 -37.88 16.34 17.83
N LYS A 387 -37.21 15.23 17.47
CA LYS A 387 -37.53 13.89 17.97
C LYS A 387 -36.76 13.50 19.23
N GLY A 388 -35.71 14.24 19.60
CA GLY A 388 -34.80 13.84 20.67
C GLY A 388 -34.01 12.57 20.37
N SER A 389 -33.65 12.35 19.10
CA SER A 389 -33.03 11.09 18.66
C SER A 389 -31.90 11.35 17.67
N PHE A 390 -30.65 11.18 18.13
CA PHE A 390 -29.42 11.44 17.37
C PHE A 390 -28.55 10.19 17.15
N ALA A 391 -29.02 9.00 17.52
CA ALA A 391 -28.27 7.74 17.41
C ALA A 391 -27.65 7.55 16.01
N ALA A 392 -28.40 7.87 14.95
CA ALA A 392 -27.92 7.76 13.58
C ALA A 392 -26.74 8.69 13.21
N TYR A 393 -26.38 9.65 14.07
CA TYR A 393 -25.17 10.46 13.95
C TYR A 393 -24.12 10.00 14.97
N ILE A 394 -24.52 9.85 16.23
CA ILE A 394 -23.61 9.54 17.34
C ILE A 394 -22.99 8.14 17.17
N ASP A 395 -23.77 7.15 16.75
CA ASP A 395 -23.25 5.77 16.62
C ASP A 395 -22.17 5.66 15.52
N THR A 396 -22.08 6.64 14.61
CA THR A 396 -21.06 6.65 13.53
C THR A 396 -19.64 6.92 14.01
N PHE A 397 -19.46 7.41 15.25
CA PHE A 397 -18.14 7.55 15.86
C PHE A 397 -17.48 6.20 16.09
N GLY A 398 -18.25 5.14 16.33
CA GLY A 398 -17.74 3.78 16.56
C GLY A 398 -16.93 3.59 17.86
N ASP A 399 -16.67 4.67 18.60
CA ASP A 399 -15.96 4.66 19.88
C ASP A 399 -16.93 4.81 21.04
N GLU A 400 -16.90 3.85 21.98
CA GLU A 400 -17.85 3.80 23.10
C GLU A 400 -17.73 5.00 24.05
N VAL A 401 -16.52 5.55 24.22
CA VAL A 401 -16.27 6.68 25.12
C VAL A 401 -16.84 7.95 24.52
N VAL A 402 -16.57 8.21 23.23
CA VAL A 402 -17.14 9.35 22.50
C VAL A 402 -18.66 9.25 22.41
N ILE A 403 -19.19 8.07 22.08
CA ILE A 403 -20.64 7.82 22.04
C ILE A 403 -21.28 8.10 23.40
N ALA A 404 -20.69 7.60 24.49
CA ALA A 404 -21.17 7.85 25.83
C ALA A 404 -21.16 9.34 26.17
N ALA A 405 -20.07 10.06 25.85
CA ALA A 405 -19.94 11.49 26.10
C ALA A 405 -21.06 12.28 25.41
N PHE A 406 -21.34 12.04 24.13
CA PHE A 406 -22.45 12.65 23.41
C PHE A 406 -23.80 12.33 24.05
N ASN A 407 -24.01 11.09 24.49
CA ASN A 407 -25.27 10.65 25.12
C ASN A 407 -25.52 11.27 26.51
N THR A 408 -24.51 11.86 27.15
CA THR A 408 -24.70 12.63 28.40
C THR A 408 -25.25 14.04 28.17
N LEU A 409 -25.10 14.58 26.96
CA LEU A 409 -25.55 15.93 26.62
C LEU A 409 -27.08 16.00 26.55
N GLY A 410 -27.64 17.15 26.89
CA GLY A 410 -29.05 17.45 26.66
C GLY A 410 -29.38 17.54 25.16
N ASN A 411 -30.66 17.38 24.81
CA ASN A 411 -31.14 17.41 23.41
C ASN A 411 -30.64 18.64 22.61
N ASP A 412 -30.66 19.82 23.22
CA ASP A 412 -30.22 21.06 22.57
C ASP A 412 -28.70 21.14 22.40
N ASP A 413 -27.94 20.52 23.30
CA ASP A 413 -26.47 20.53 23.27
C ASP A 413 -25.96 19.48 22.28
N GLN A 414 -26.61 18.30 22.19
CA GLN A 414 -26.37 17.33 21.12
C GLN A 414 -26.59 17.96 19.74
N TYR A 415 -27.69 18.70 19.57
CA TYR A 415 -27.98 19.41 18.32
C TYR A 415 -26.86 20.38 17.94
N LYS A 416 -26.40 21.22 18.88
CA LYS A 416 -25.35 22.21 18.60
C LYS A 416 -23.99 21.57 18.36
N ALA A 417 -23.61 20.56 19.16
CA ALA A 417 -22.34 19.86 19.01
C ALA A 417 -22.26 19.13 17.66
N LEU A 418 -23.32 18.41 17.26
CA LEU A 418 -23.38 17.76 15.95
C LEU A 418 -23.41 18.77 14.79
N GLY A 419 -24.13 19.88 14.96
CA GLY A 419 -24.12 20.98 13.99
C GLY A 419 -22.72 21.52 13.75
N ALA A 420 -21.96 21.78 14.82
CA ALA A 420 -20.58 22.26 14.72
C ALA A 420 -19.67 21.29 13.96
N LEU A 421 -19.81 19.98 14.19
CA LEU A 421 -19.05 18.96 13.46
C LEU A 421 -19.35 18.95 11.96
N CYS A 422 -20.63 19.07 11.59
CA CYS A 422 -21.02 19.11 10.19
C CYS A 422 -20.56 20.38 9.46
N GLU A 423 -20.55 21.52 10.16
CA GLU A 423 -20.12 22.81 9.60
C GLU A 423 -18.60 23.02 9.68
N ASN A 424 -17.81 21.96 9.95
CA ASN A 424 -16.36 22.04 9.99
C ASN A 424 -15.74 22.03 8.59
N GLY A 425 -14.80 22.94 8.33
CA GLY A 425 -13.96 22.91 7.12
C GLY A 425 -12.87 21.85 7.26
N LEU A 426 -13.23 20.60 7.00
CA LEU A 426 -12.35 19.44 7.17
C LEU A 426 -11.18 19.47 6.19
N SER A 427 -9.96 19.56 6.72
CA SER A 427 -8.75 19.28 5.96
C SER A 427 -8.18 17.94 6.37
N ILE A 428 -8.14 17.02 5.44
CA ILE A 428 -7.47 15.73 5.60
C ILE A 428 -6.30 15.70 4.62
N GLY A 429 -5.13 15.27 5.09
CA GLY A 429 -3.96 15.10 4.23
C GLY A 429 -4.11 13.89 3.32
N ASP A 430 -3.44 13.95 2.18
CA ASP A 430 -3.73 13.06 1.06
C ASP A 430 -3.42 11.59 1.39
N GLN A 431 -2.45 11.31 2.27
CA GLN A 431 -2.20 9.94 2.73
C GLN A 431 -3.33 9.31 3.56
N MET A 432 -4.21 10.09 4.20
CA MET A 432 -5.28 9.54 5.05
C MET A 432 -6.61 9.39 4.29
N GLU A 433 -6.72 9.86 3.05
CA GLU A 433 -7.98 9.89 2.29
C GLU A 433 -7.98 8.96 1.06
N SER A 434 -9.08 8.95 0.31
CA SER A 434 -9.31 7.98 -0.77
C SER A 434 -8.49 8.23 -2.04
N ALA A 435 -7.82 9.36 -2.25
CA ALA A 435 -6.84 9.56 -3.34
C ALA A 435 -5.38 9.49 -2.87
N SER A 436 -5.10 8.79 -1.77
CA SER A 436 -3.75 8.59 -1.21
C SER A 436 -2.66 8.10 -2.16
N PRO A 437 -2.91 7.36 -3.27
CA PRO A 437 -1.85 7.03 -4.22
C PRO A 437 -1.16 8.24 -4.87
N ALA A 438 -1.76 9.44 -4.81
CA ALA A 438 -1.13 10.67 -5.29
C ALA A 438 0.17 11.03 -4.54
N ASP A 439 0.36 10.49 -3.34
CA ASP A 439 1.56 10.66 -2.54
C ASP A 439 2.53 9.47 -2.74
N ILE A 440 3.80 9.77 -3.07
CA ILE A 440 4.83 8.76 -3.35
C ILE A 440 5.03 7.74 -2.21
N SER A 441 4.83 8.11 -0.94
CA SER A 441 5.02 7.16 0.16
C SER A 441 3.96 6.06 0.20
N PHE A 442 2.85 6.19 -0.54
CA PHE A 442 1.79 5.18 -0.63
C PHE A 442 2.35 3.86 -1.20
N TRP A 443 3.21 3.97 -2.21
CA TRP A 443 3.62 2.83 -3.01
C TRP A 443 4.54 1.85 -2.27
N PRO A 444 5.47 2.30 -1.40
CA PRO A 444 6.27 1.38 -0.59
C PRO A 444 5.57 0.87 0.69
N ILE A 445 4.44 1.45 1.11
CA ILE A 445 3.71 1.00 2.31
C ILE A 445 3.10 -0.40 2.10
N HIS A 446 2.37 -0.57 1.01
CA HIS A 446 1.58 -1.77 0.74
C HIS A 446 2.41 -3.05 0.51
N PRO A 447 3.54 -3.01 -0.24
CA PRO A 447 4.48 -4.11 -0.30
C PRO A 447 4.94 -4.62 1.08
N ASN A 448 5.05 -3.75 2.08
CA ASN A 448 5.45 -4.19 3.41
C ASN A 448 4.34 -4.99 4.12
N LEU A 449 3.06 -4.61 3.93
CA LEU A 449 1.93 -5.40 4.44
C LEU A 449 1.82 -6.76 3.74
N GLU A 450 1.99 -6.76 2.42
CA GLU A 450 2.06 -7.99 1.61
C GLU A 450 3.20 -8.91 2.09
N ARG A 451 4.36 -8.32 2.36
CA ARG A 451 5.52 -9.02 2.93
C ARG A 451 5.20 -9.67 4.27
N ILE A 452 4.48 -9.01 5.19
CA ILE A 452 4.04 -9.61 6.46
C ILE A 452 3.08 -10.79 6.22
N TRP A 453 2.14 -10.67 5.27
CA TRP A 453 1.30 -11.80 4.89
C TRP A 453 2.13 -12.97 4.31
N MET A 454 3.13 -12.70 3.47
CA MET A 454 4.03 -13.74 2.97
C MET A 454 4.84 -14.41 4.08
N ILE A 455 5.26 -13.68 5.12
CA ILE A 455 5.88 -14.28 6.33
C ILE A 455 4.92 -15.28 6.97
N LYS A 456 3.64 -14.89 7.15
CA LYS A 456 2.60 -15.77 7.70
C LYS A 456 2.44 -17.04 6.85
N LYS A 457 2.39 -16.90 5.52
CA LYS A 457 2.32 -18.02 4.56
C LYS A 457 3.53 -18.96 4.69
N LEU A 458 4.75 -18.42 4.65
CA LEU A 458 5.99 -19.20 4.73
C LEU A 458 6.13 -19.91 6.07
N SER A 459 5.70 -19.30 7.17
CA SER A 459 5.69 -19.93 8.50
C SER A 459 4.71 -21.10 8.60
N SER A 460 3.77 -21.25 7.65
CA SER A 460 2.72 -22.27 7.66
C SER A 460 1.89 -22.28 8.96
N THR A 461 1.69 -21.10 9.57
CA THR A 461 0.99 -20.95 10.86
C THR A 461 -0.50 -20.62 10.74
N PHE A 462 -1.03 -20.40 9.52
CA PHE A 462 -2.47 -20.33 9.33
C PHE A 462 -3.10 -21.69 9.68
N GLN A 463 -4.04 -21.69 10.62
CA GLN A 463 -4.86 -22.86 10.94
C GLN A 463 -5.94 -23.08 9.88
N ASN A 464 -6.42 -22.00 9.26
CA ASN A 464 -7.45 -22.03 8.22
C ASN A 464 -7.30 -20.81 7.28
N GLU A 465 -7.22 -21.07 5.97
CA GLU A 465 -7.19 -20.02 4.93
C GLU A 465 -8.52 -19.89 4.16
N SER A 466 -9.63 -20.36 4.74
CA SER A 466 -10.95 -20.23 4.11
C SER A 466 -11.34 -18.77 3.96
N TRP A 467 -11.69 -18.38 2.72
CA TRP A 467 -12.30 -17.08 2.42
C TRP A 467 -13.81 -17.27 2.29
N PRO A 468 -14.62 -16.74 3.23
CA PRO A 468 -16.07 -16.91 3.18
C PRO A 468 -16.69 -16.14 2.00
N GLU A 469 -17.85 -16.60 1.53
CA GLU A 469 -18.59 -15.90 0.47
C GLU A 469 -19.43 -14.73 1.01
N THR A 470 -19.68 -14.70 2.31
CA THR A 470 -20.48 -13.66 2.98
C THR A 470 -19.78 -13.11 4.21
N GLY A 471 -20.17 -11.92 4.67
CA GLY A 471 -19.57 -11.25 5.83
C GLY A 471 -18.12 -10.83 5.57
N THR A 472 -17.83 -10.49 4.32
CA THR A 472 -16.48 -10.14 3.85
C THR A 472 -16.18 -8.66 3.93
N SER A 473 -17.17 -7.81 4.21
CA SER A 473 -17.06 -6.35 4.18
C SER A 473 -17.94 -5.67 5.21
N LEU A 474 -17.59 -4.44 5.57
CA LEU A 474 -18.49 -3.51 6.22
C LEU A 474 -19.35 -2.84 5.13
N ALA A 475 -20.62 -3.21 5.12
CA ALA A 475 -21.63 -2.52 4.33
C ALA A 475 -22.28 -1.42 5.16
N THR A 476 -22.65 -0.31 4.52
CA THR A 476 -23.49 0.70 5.18
C THR A 476 -24.96 0.30 5.06
N ASP A 477 -25.85 0.92 5.84
CA ASP A 477 -27.31 0.73 5.74
C ASP A 477 -27.87 1.01 4.32
N THR A 478 -27.06 1.63 3.46
CA THR A 478 -27.43 2.03 2.10
C THR A 478 -26.98 1.01 1.04
N THR A 479 -26.14 0.03 1.40
CA THR A 479 -25.70 -1.03 0.50
C THR A 479 -26.84 -2.05 0.33
N ALA A 480 -27.46 -2.08 -0.85
CA ALA A 480 -28.68 -2.86 -1.11
C ALA A 480 -28.54 -4.39 -0.87
N SER A 481 -27.34 -4.93 -1.01
CA SER A 481 -27.00 -6.35 -0.77
C SER A 481 -26.66 -6.66 0.69
N GLY A 482 -26.42 -5.65 1.53
CA GLY A 482 -25.79 -5.83 2.84
C GLY A 482 -24.31 -6.24 2.77
N GLU A 483 -23.71 -6.23 1.57
CA GLU A 483 -22.30 -6.54 1.31
C GLU A 483 -21.72 -5.62 0.24
N CYS A 484 -20.50 -5.16 0.47
CA CYS A 484 -19.74 -4.34 -0.45
C CYS A 484 -18.94 -5.21 -1.43
N TYR A 485 -19.09 -4.98 -2.73
CA TYR A 485 -18.25 -5.67 -3.73
C TYR A 485 -16.78 -5.25 -3.59
N GLY A 486 -15.87 -6.10 -4.06
CA GLY A 486 -14.43 -5.92 -3.95
C GLY A 486 -13.80 -6.70 -2.80
N HIS A 487 -14.61 -7.36 -1.96
CA HIS A 487 -14.16 -8.06 -0.75
C HIS A 487 -14.46 -9.56 -0.74
N GLY A 488 -15.42 -9.99 -1.56
CA GLY A 488 -15.71 -11.40 -1.77
C GLY A 488 -14.57 -12.11 -2.52
N PRO A 489 -14.36 -13.41 -2.31
CA PRO A 489 -13.28 -14.16 -2.96
C PRO A 489 -13.38 -14.17 -4.49
N TYR A 490 -14.58 -14.06 -5.04
CA TYR A 490 -14.83 -14.10 -6.49
C TYR A 490 -15.15 -12.73 -7.07
N ASP A 491 -15.04 -11.66 -6.28
CA ASP A 491 -15.18 -10.31 -6.78
C ASP A 491 -14.04 -10.00 -7.75
N LEU A 492 -14.40 -9.32 -8.84
CA LEU A 492 -13.46 -8.97 -9.90
C LEU A 492 -12.60 -7.78 -9.46
N LEU A 493 -11.30 -7.91 -9.70
CA LEU A 493 -10.35 -6.84 -9.51
C LEU A 493 -10.30 -5.93 -10.75
N PRO A 494 -10.21 -4.61 -10.57
CA PRO A 494 -10.31 -3.63 -11.66
C PRO A 494 -9.01 -3.47 -12.47
N TYR A 495 -8.03 -4.36 -12.29
CA TYR A 495 -6.67 -4.22 -12.85
C TYR A 495 -6.47 -4.85 -14.23
N GLY A 496 -7.46 -5.60 -14.74
CA GLY A 496 -7.34 -6.30 -16.03
C GLY A 496 -6.28 -7.41 -16.04
N ASP A 497 -5.69 -7.69 -17.21
CA ASP A 497 -4.63 -8.70 -17.38
C ASP A 497 -3.23 -8.11 -17.14
N ILE A 498 -2.92 -7.79 -15.89
CA ILE A 498 -1.61 -7.24 -15.49
C ILE A 498 -0.51 -8.31 -15.41
N TYR A 499 -0.87 -9.60 -15.34
CA TYR A 499 0.07 -10.72 -15.17
C TYR A 499 0.31 -11.55 -16.45
N GLY A 500 -0.39 -11.28 -17.55
CA GLY A 500 -0.09 -11.80 -18.90
C GLY A 500 -0.46 -13.27 -19.13
N SER A 501 -1.15 -13.92 -18.20
CA SER A 501 -1.65 -15.29 -18.31
C SER A 501 -2.70 -15.54 -17.23
N MET A 502 -3.97 -15.67 -17.64
CA MET A 502 -5.12 -15.78 -16.74
C MET A 502 -5.61 -17.22 -16.54
N ASP A 503 -4.90 -18.20 -17.11
CA ASP A 503 -5.24 -19.61 -16.96
C ASP A 503 -5.14 -20.01 -15.47
N ASN A 504 -6.31 -20.30 -14.88
CA ASN A 504 -6.53 -20.67 -13.46
C ASN A 504 -6.52 -19.53 -12.42
N LEU A 505 -6.34 -18.27 -12.81
CA LEU A 505 -6.34 -17.10 -11.90
C LEU A 505 -7.63 -16.26 -12.00
N ALA A 506 -8.51 -16.64 -12.91
CA ALA A 506 -9.58 -15.79 -13.36
C ALA A 506 -10.96 -16.44 -13.27
N ASP A 507 -12.00 -15.61 -13.32
CA ASP A 507 -13.37 -16.08 -13.48
C ASP A 507 -13.56 -16.80 -14.84
N LYS A 508 -14.78 -17.26 -15.11
CA LYS A 508 -15.11 -17.95 -16.38
C LYS A 508 -14.89 -17.09 -17.64
N ASN A 509 -14.67 -15.79 -17.49
CA ASN A 509 -14.45 -14.83 -18.57
C ASN A 509 -13.02 -14.29 -18.61
N ASN A 510 -12.08 -14.92 -17.90
CA ASN A 510 -10.70 -14.45 -17.74
C ASN A 510 -10.61 -13.04 -17.12
N ASN A 511 -11.35 -12.77 -16.05
CA ASN A 511 -11.12 -11.59 -15.20
C ASN A 511 -10.46 -11.99 -13.87
N LEU A 512 -9.45 -11.24 -13.42
CA LEU A 512 -8.74 -11.50 -12.17
C LEU A 512 -9.68 -11.32 -10.98
N THR A 513 -9.71 -12.31 -10.08
CA THR A 513 -10.51 -12.26 -8.84
C THR A 513 -9.63 -12.07 -7.63
N ASN A 514 -10.22 -11.64 -6.50
CA ASN A 514 -9.54 -11.63 -5.20
C ASN A 514 -8.84 -12.97 -4.90
N LYS A 515 -9.56 -14.09 -4.96
CA LYS A 515 -9.01 -15.42 -4.68
C LYS A 515 -7.95 -15.84 -5.72
N GLY A 516 -8.15 -15.48 -6.98
CA GLY A 516 -7.17 -15.70 -8.03
C GLY A 516 -5.83 -15.03 -7.72
N LEU A 517 -5.88 -13.73 -7.40
CA LEU A 517 -4.69 -12.97 -7.05
C LEU A 517 -4.06 -13.45 -5.72
N TYR A 518 -4.87 -13.77 -4.70
CA TYR A 518 -4.39 -14.35 -3.44
C TYR A 518 -3.54 -15.61 -3.67
N ASN A 519 -3.98 -16.50 -4.56
CA ASN A 519 -3.25 -17.72 -4.91
C ASN A 519 -1.99 -17.44 -5.75
N LEU A 520 -2.03 -16.45 -6.64
CA LEU A 520 -0.86 -16.04 -7.42
C LEU A 520 0.24 -15.48 -6.53
N MET A 521 -0.15 -14.65 -5.56
CA MET A 521 0.76 -13.99 -4.63
C MET A 521 1.39 -14.94 -3.61
N ASP A 522 0.97 -16.20 -3.53
CA ASP A 522 1.61 -17.16 -2.61
C ASP A 522 3.12 -17.20 -2.92
N PRO A 523 4.00 -16.96 -1.94
CA PRO A 523 5.45 -16.91 -2.17
C PRO A 523 6.03 -18.24 -2.68
N MET A 524 5.29 -19.34 -2.54
CA MET A 524 5.63 -20.66 -3.08
C MET A 524 5.15 -20.88 -4.52
N ASN A 525 4.36 -19.95 -5.09
CA ASN A 525 3.88 -20.04 -6.45
C ASN A 525 5.02 -19.76 -7.45
N SER A 526 5.18 -20.63 -8.45
CA SER A 526 6.19 -20.48 -9.50
C SER A 526 5.95 -19.29 -10.42
N ASP A 527 4.69 -18.86 -10.54
CA ASP A 527 4.25 -17.87 -11.51
C ASP A 527 4.29 -16.45 -10.95
N LEU A 528 4.54 -16.28 -9.65
CA LEU A 528 4.77 -14.99 -9.01
C LEU A 528 6.03 -14.33 -9.63
N PRO A 529 5.93 -13.14 -10.25
CA PRO A 529 7.04 -12.58 -11.01
C PRO A 529 8.09 -11.85 -10.18
N TYR A 530 7.90 -11.78 -8.86
CA TYR A 530 8.80 -11.11 -7.93
C TYR A 530 9.00 -11.92 -6.65
N VAL A 531 10.00 -11.53 -5.87
CA VAL A 531 10.26 -11.99 -4.50
C VAL A 531 10.67 -10.81 -3.62
N TYR A 532 10.50 -10.92 -2.31
CA TYR A 532 11.14 -9.99 -1.36
C TYR A 532 12.57 -10.46 -1.07
N ASP A 533 13.52 -9.54 -0.95
CA ASP A 533 14.91 -9.84 -0.60
C ASP A 533 15.06 -10.42 0.81
N ASP A 534 14.32 -9.86 1.77
CA ASP A 534 14.44 -10.20 3.18
C ASP A 534 13.08 -10.22 3.90
N PHE A 535 12.88 -11.27 4.69
CA PHE A 535 11.74 -11.40 5.61
C PHE A 535 12.15 -11.19 7.08
N SER A 536 13.40 -10.82 7.34
CA SER A 536 13.89 -10.59 8.68
C SER A 536 13.21 -9.39 9.34
N LEU A 537 12.86 -9.58 10.61
CA LEU A 537 12.37 -8.55 11.52
C LEU A 537 13.30 -8.44 12.74
N LYS A 538 14.62 -8.55 12.52
CA LYS A 538 15.64 -8.57 13.60
C LYS A 538 15.58 -7.34 14.51
N HIS A 539 15.20 -6.17 13.99
CA HIS A 539 15.03 -4.95 14.79
C HIS A 539 13.94 -5.10 15.87
N CYS A 540 13.00 -6.03 15.69
CA CYS A 540 11.96 -6.31 16.68
C CYS A 540 12.45 -7.00 17.96
N GLN A 541 13.70 -7.50 17.96
CA GLN A 541 14.35 -7.96 19.20
C GLN A 541 14.46 -6.85 20.25
N HIS A 542 14.39 -5.58 19.84
CA HIS A 542 14.28 -4.44 20.75
C HIS A 542 13.05 -4.53 21.67
N TYR A 543 11.96 -5.13 21.19
CA TYR A 543 10.71 -5.33 21.94
C TYR A 543 10.64 -6.73 22.58
N ASP A 544 11.77 -7.43 22.70
CA ASP A 544 11.84 -8.84 23.13
C ASP A 544 11.03 -9.80 22.24
N ILE A 545 10.83 -9.43 20.96
CA ILE A 545 10.13 -10.24 19.96
C ILE A 545 11.16 -10.86 19.00
N ASP A 546 11.24 -12.19 18.98
CA ASP A 546 12.10 -12.94 18.04
C ASP A 546 11.28 -13.70 16.98
N PHE A 547 11.19 -13.10 15.80
CA PHE A 547 10.57 -13.72 14.62
C PHE A 547 11.46 -14.77 13.95
N GLY A 548 12.76 -14.86 14.31
CA GLY A 548 13.73 -15.72 13.63
C GLY A 548 13.45 -17.22 13.75
N THR A 549 12.65 -17.63 14.72
CA THR A 549 12.24 -19.04 14.92
C THR A 549 11.04 -19.46 14.07
N TRP A 550 10.35 -18.51 13.42
CA TRP A 550 9.05 -18.70 12.77
C TRP A 550 9.11 -18.76 11.24
N LEU A 551 10.10 -18.10 10.65
CA LEU A 551 10.42 -18.35 9.26
C LEU A 551 10.87 -19.82 9.16
N PRO A 552 10.38 -20.58 8.16
CA PRO A 552 10.75 -21.98 8.02
C PRO A 552 12.26 -22.07 8.17
N SER A 553 12.72 -22.90 9.12
CA SER A 553 14.15 -23.14 9.31
C SER A 553 14.71 -23.36 7.93
N GLN A 554 15.71 -22.54 7.55
CA GLN A 554 16.36 -22.60 6.25
C GLN A 554 16.49 -24.07 5.90
N ARG A 555 15.65 -24.58 4.98
CA ARG A 555 15.70 -25.99 4.60
C ARG A 555 17.00 -26.11 3.83
N ARG A 556 18.08 -26.38 4.56
CA ARG A 556 19.39 -26.68 4.00
C ARG A 556 19.35 -28.01 3.29
#